data_AF-A0A1J4SFA0-F1
#
_entry.id   AF-A0A1J4SFA0-F1
#
_cell.length_a   1.000
_cell.length_b   1.000
_cell.length_c   1.000
_cell.angle_alpha   90.00
_cell.angle_beta   90.00
_cell.angle_gamma   90.00
#
_symmetry.space_group_name_H-M   'P 1'
#
loop_
_entity.id
_entity.type
_entity.pdbx_description
1 polymer ?
#
loop_
_entity_poly.entity_id
_entity_poly.type
_entity_poly.pdbx_seq_one_letter_code
_entity_poly.pdbx_strand_id
1 'polypeptide(L)' 'MNKIKVHDIVVLLKKIKVKNIDEKIKQVLSILSVKNLVEYEAREFRGSDSRKIIIQVERLYVWVNQLLPV' A
#
# COMPACT_ATOMS: atom_id res chain seq x y z
N MET A 1 8.61 8.44 16.20
CA MET A 1 7.74 7.86 15.15
C MET A 1 7.91 6.35 15.17
N ASN A 2 6.83 5.60 15.46
CA ASN A 2 6.87 4.14 15.34
C ASN A 2 7.06 3.77 13.85
N LYS A 3 8.20 3.16 13.52
CA LYS A 3 8.43 2.57 12.19
C LYS A 3 7.52 1.35 12.06
N ILE A 4 6.35 1.52 11.46
CA ILE A 4 5.51 0.40 11.04
C ILE A 4 6.31 -0.38 10.00
N LYS A 5 6.62 -1.64 10.29
CA LYS A 5 7.34 -2.51 9.34
C LYS A 5 6.36 -3.05 8.31
N VAL A 6 6.86 -3.34 7.11
CA VAL A 6 6.06 -3.98 6.04
C VAL A 6 5.35 -5.25 6.55
N HIS A 7 6.03 -6.02 7.40
CA HIS A 7 5.46 -7.19 8.06
C HIS A 7 4.20 -6.86 8.87
N ASP A 8 4.20 -5.76 9.62
CA ASP A 8 3.08 -5.35 10.46
C ASP A 8 1.83 -5.04 9.62
N ILE A 9 2.03 -4.43 8.45
CA ILE A 9 0.94 -4.09 7.51
C ILE A 9 0.31 -5.38 6.94
N VAL A 10 1.12 -6.37 6.56
CA VAL A 10 0.61 -7.66 6.05
C VAL A 10 -0.18 -8.39 7.15
N VAL A 11 0.34 -8.40 8.38
CA VAL A 11 -0.34 -9.02 9.52
C VAL A 11 -1.69 -8.33 9.79
N LEU A 12 -1.75 -7.01 9.72
CA LEU A 12 -2.99 -6.24 9.87
C LEU A 12 -4.00 -6.56 8.76
N LEU A 13 -3.56 -6.57 7.50
CA LEU A 13 -4.42 -6.87 6.36
C LEU A 13 -5.01 -8.28 6.44
N LYS A 14 -4.22 -9.29 6.84
CA LYS A 14 -4.71 -10.66 7.01
C LYS A 14 -5.82 -10.82 8.05
N LYS A 15 -5.98 -9.86 8.97
CA LYS A 15 -7.10 -9.85 9.94
C LYS A 15 -8.43 -9.42 9.31
N ILE A 16 -8.40 -8.79 8.12
CA ILE A 16 -9.59 -8.38 7.38
C ILE A 16 -10.18 -9.60 6.67
N LYS A 17 -11.38 -10.01 7.07
CA LYS A 17 -12.08 -11.18 6.49
C LYS A 17 -12.77 -10.85 5.16
N VAL A 18 -11.99 -10.71 4.09
CA VAL A 18 -12.51 -10.50 2.72
C VAL A 18 -11.96 -11.53 1.74
N LYS A 19 -12.77 -11.90 0.73
CA LYS A 19 -12.50 -13.01 -0.20
C LYS A 19 -11.21 -12.86 -1.02
N ASN A 20 -10.73 -11.62 -1.23
CA ASN A 20 -9.57 -11.32 -2.09
C ASN A 20 -8.42 -10.65 -1.32
N ILE A 21 -8.22 -11.00 -0.04
CA ILE A 21 -7.25 -10.30 0.81
C ILE A 21 -5.80 -10.43 0.30
N ASP A 22 -5.43 -11.58 -0.28
CA ASP A 22 -4.07 -11.79 -0.80
C ASP A 22 -3.75 -10.89 -1.99
N GLU A 23 -4.74 -10.59 -2.83
CA GLU A 23 -4.58 -9.64 -3.93
C GLU A 23 -4.37 -8.22 -3.39
N LYS A 24 -5.11 -7.84 -2.35
CA LYS A 24 -4.96 -6.55 -1.67
C LYS A 24 -3.60 -6.42 -0.99
N ILE A 25 -3.11 -7.49 -0.37
CA ILE A 25 -1.76 -7.54 0.18
C ILE A 25 -0.71 -7.32 -0.91
N LYS A 26 -0.83 -7.99 -2.07
CA LYS A 26 0.09 -7.77 -3.20
C LYS A 26 0.08 -6.31 -3.68
N GLN A 27 -1.08 -5.69 -3.78
CA GLN A 27 -1.22 -4.28 -4.15
C GLN A 27 -0.52 -3.35 -3.14
N VAL A 28 -0.70 -3.59 -1.83
CA VAL A 28 -0.04 -2.80 -0.78
C VAL A 28 1.47 -3.00 -0.80
N LEU A 29 1.96 -4.23 -0.98
CA LEU A 29 3.39 -4.50 -1.09
C LEU A 29 4.01 -3.80 -2.30
N SER A 30 3.32 -3.75 -3.45
CA SER A 30 3.76 -2.97 -4.60
C SER A 30 3.95 -1.49 -4.26
N ILE A 31 3.02 -0.90 -3.50
CA ILE A 31 3.12 0.50 -3.08
C ILE A 31 4.33 0.72 -2.15
N LEU A 32 4.50 -0.17 -1.17
CA LEU A 32 5.59 -0.07 -0.19
C LEU A 32 6.98 -0.28 -0.81
N SER A 33 7.09 -1.16 -1.80
CA SER A 33 8.34 -1.35 -2.54
C SER A 33 8.78 -0.05 -3.20
N VAL A 34 7.86 0.67 -3.84
CA VAL A 34 8.16 1.97 -4.47
C VAL A 34 8.55 3.01 -3.44
N LYS A 35 7.85 3.08 -2.29
CA LYS A 35 8.24 3.95 -1.17
C LYS A 35 9.67 3.70 -0.73
N ASN A 36 10.05 2.42 -0.58
CA ASN A 36 11.39 2.06 -0.13
C ASN A 36 12.47 2.46 -1.13
N LEU A 37 12.23 2.30 -2.44
CA LEU A 37 13.16 2.74 -3.49
C LEU A 37 13.43 4.25 -3.44
N VAL A 38 12.39 5.06 -3.16
CA VAL A 38 12.53 6.51 -3.07
C VAL A 38 13.21 6.92 -1.75
N GLU A 39 12.77 6.35 -0.63
CA GLU A 39 13.22 6.73 0.72
C GLU A 39 14.65 6.27 1.03
N TYR A 40 15.03 5.07 0.58
CA TYR A 40 16.31 4.45 0.95
C TYR A 40 17.30 4.36 -0.21
N GLU A 41 16.85 4.29 -1.46
CA GLU A 41 17.74 4.15 -2.63
C GLU A 41 17.89 5.45 -3.42
N ALA A 42 17.23 6.55 -3.01
CA ALA A 42 17.28 7.87 -3.64
C ALA A 42 17.12 7.85 -5.18
N ARG A 43 16.40 6.85 -5.70
CA ARG A 43 16.16 6.72 -7.14
C ARG A 43 15.34 7.90 -7.65
N GLU A 44 15.74 8.44 -8.81
CA GLU A 44 14.95 9.44 -9.52
C GLU A 44 13.54 8.90 -9.77
N PHE A 45 12.56 9.57 -9.16
CA PHE A 45 11.16 9.20 -9.24
C PHE A 45 10.49 10.06 -10.32
N ARG A 46 10.26 9.45 -11.50
CA ARG A 46 9.70 10.18 -12.65
C ARG A 46 8.24 10.53 -12.42
N GLY A 47 7.76 11.65 -12.99
CA GLY A 47 6.37 12.06 -12.86
C GLY A 47 5.34 11.02 -13.34
N SER A 48 5.69 10.18 -14.32
CA SER A 48 4.86 9.06 -14.77
C SER A 48 4.70 7.97 -13.71
N ASP A 49 5.74 7.73 -12.91
CA ASP A 49 5.74 6.74 -11.83
C ASP A 49 4.99 7.28 -10.62
N SER A 50 5.12 8.59 -10.35
CA SER A 50 4.31 9.32 -9.37
C SER A 50 2.81 9.21 -9.65
N ARG A 51 2.38 9.40 -10.90
CA ARG A 51 0.95 9.28 -11.22
C ARG A 51 0.43 7.86 -10.99
N LYS A 52 1.20 6.83 -11.37
CA LYS A 52 0.82 5.43 -11.15
C LYS A 52 0.69 5.10 -9.67
N ILE A 53 1.63 5.54 -8.83
CA ILE A 53 1.60 5.25 -7.40
C ILE A 53 0.42 5.94 -6.70
N ILE A 54 0.13 7.19 -7.07
CA ILE A 54 -1.02 7.94 -6.53
C ILE A 54 -2.32 7.20 -6.81
N ILE A 55 -2.55 6.76 -8.05
CA ILE A 55 -3.77 6.01 -8.42
C ILE A 55 -3.88 4.71 -7.61
N GLN A 56 -2.78 4.00 -7.36
CA GLN A 56 -2.79 2.77 -6.56
C GLN A 56 -3.15 3.06 -5.09
N VAL A 57 -2.62 4.14 -4.52
CA VAL A 57 -2.93 4.58 -3.15
C VAL A 57 -4.38 5.03 -3.02
N GLU A 58 -4.90 5.80 -3.97
CA GLU A 58 -6.31 6.21 -4.00
C GLU A 58 -7.25 5.02 -4.04
N ARG A 59 -6.97 4.02 -4.88
CA ARG A 59 -7.76 2.78 -4.95
C ARG A 59 -7.72 2.00 -3.64
N LEU A 60 -6.56 1.96 -2.98
CA LEU A 60 -6.41 1.34 -1.67
C LEU A 60 -7.26 2.07 -0.63
N TYR A 61 -7.20 3.40 -0.60
CA TYR A 61 -7.98 4.24 0.31
C TYR A 61 -9.49 4.03 0.13
N VAL A 62 -9.98 4.07 -1.11
CA VAL A 62 -11.41 3.82 -1.42
C VAL A 62 -11.83 2.44 -0.94
N TRP A 63 -11.02 1.40 -1.20
CA TRP A 63 -11.32 0.06 -0.75
C TRP A 63 -11.36 -0.05 0.78
N VAL A 64 -10.40 0.53 1.51
CA VAL A 64 -10.41 0.53 2.97
C VAL A 64 -11.65 1.25 3.51
N ASN A 65 -12.01 2.41 2.94
CA ASN A 65 -13.21 3.16 3.35
C ASN A 65 -14.50 2.37 3.15
N GLN A 66 -14.60 1.53 2.11
CA GLN A 66 -15.76 0.65 1.90
C GLN A 66 -15.90 -0.43 2.98
N LEU A 67 -14.85 -0.69 3.76
CA LEU A 67 -14.86 -1.67 4.86
C LEU A 67 -15.20 -1.04 6.22
N LEU A 68 -15.18 0.29 6.32
CA LEU A 68 -15.51 0.98 7.56
C LEU A 68 -17.03 1.08 7.70
N PRO A 69 -17.60 0.79 8.89
CA PRO A 69 -19.01 1.06 9.14
C PRO A 69 -19.24 2.58 9.04
N VAL A 70 -20.33 2.95 8.38
CA VAL A 70 -20.83 4.34 8.30
C VAL A 70 -21.36 4.78 9.67
#